data_AF-A0AAW4WIC8-F1
#
_entry.id   AF-A0AAW4WIC8-F1
#
_cell.length_a   1.000
_cell.length_b   1.000
_cell.length_c   1.000
_cell.angle_alpha   90.00
_cell.angle_beta   90.00
_cell.angle_gamma   90.00
#
_symmetry.space_group_name_H-M   'P 1'
#
loop_
_entity.id
_entity.type
_entity.pdbx_description
1 polymer ?
#
loop_
_entity_poly.entity_id
_entity_poly.type
_entity_poly.pdbx_seq_one_letter_code
_entity_poly.pdbx_strand_id
1 'polypeptide(L)' 'MIKVEETLKALIDESGKTHTQIASELGMSRQSLSQYITRKPEEIRLNILQAVLDKLGYELTLKKK' A
#
# COMPACT_ATOMS: atom_id res chain seq x y z
N MET A 1 -17.37 2.91 0.37
CA MET A 1 -16.31 1.89 0.30
C MET A 1 -15.02 2.63 0.01
N ILE A 2 -14.03 2.59 0.92
CA ILE A 2 -12.74 3.25 0.65
C ILE A 2 -12.12 2.46 -0.50
N LYS A 3 -11.82 3.14 -1.61
CA LYS A 3 -11.14 2.53 -2.75
C LYS A 3 -9.64 2.48 -2.46
N VAL A 4 -9.27 1.63 -1.49
CA VAL A 4 -7.89 1.49 -0.99
C VAL A 4 -6.91 1.24 -2.14
N GLU A 5 -7.33 0.48 -3.15
CA GLU A 5 -6.58 0.28 -4.40
C GLU A 5 -6.27 1.60 -5.13
N GLU A 6 -7.26 2.45 -5.39
CA GLU A 6 -7.06 3.70 -6.13
C GLU A 6 -6.14 4.65 -5.36
N THR A 7 -6.32 4.74 -4.04
CA THR A 7 -5.43 5.52 -3.18
C THR A 7 -4.02 4.98 -3.21
N LEU A 8 -3.82 3.68 -3.02
CA LEU A 8 -2.47 3.09 -3.04
C LEU A 8 -1.79 3.27 -4.38
N LYS A 9 -2.49 3.07 -5.50
CA LYS A 9 -1.93 3.30 -6.84
C LYS A 9 -1.48 4.75 -7.01
N ALA A 10 -2.33 5.71 -6.67
CA ALA A 10 -1.98 7.13 -6.78
C ALA A 10 -0.75 7.49 -5.94
N LEU A 11 -0.68 7.04 -4.68
CA LEU A 11 0.45 7.31 -3.80
C LEU A 11 1.76 6.67 -4.29
N ILE A 12 1.67 5.47 -4.88
CA ILE A 12 2.81 4.79 -5.47
C ILE A 12 3.30 5.55 -6.71
N ASP A 13 2.40 5.95 -7.59
CA ASP A 13 2.74 6.72 -8.79
C ASP A 13 3.37 8.08 -8.42
N GLU A 14 2.82 8.77 -7.42
CA GLU A 14 3.36 10.04 -6.88
C GLU A 14 4.76 9.87 -6.27
N SER A 15 5.05 8.72 -5.66
CA SER A 15 6.35 8.46 -5.06
C SER A 15 7.48 8.25 -6.08
N GLY A 16 7.15 8.02 -7.35
CA GLY A 16 8.11 7.66 -8.41
C GLY A 16 8.76 6.28 -8.21
N LYS A 17 8.33 5.49 -7.22
CA LYS A 17 8.86 4.15 -6.96
C LYS A 17 8.09 3.10 -7.75
N THR A 18 8.81 2.10 -8.23
CA THR A 18 8.20 0.91 -8.83
C THR A 18 7.64 -0.04 -7.75
N HIS A 19 6.67 -0.87 -8.13
CA HIS A 19 6.16 -1.94 -7.25
C HIS A 19 7.27 -2.87 -6.74
N THR A 20 8.32 -3.10 -7.54
CA THR A 20 9.46 -3.93 -7.13
C THR A 20 10.26 -3.28 -6.01
N GLN A 21 10.51 -1.98 -6.09
CA GLN A 21 11.24 -1.24 -5.04
C GLN A 21 10.44 -1.24 -3.73
N ILE A 22 9.15 -0.94 -3.80
CA ILE A 22 8.26 -0.94 -2.62
C ILE A 22 8.20 -2.34 -2.01
N ALA A 23 8.00 -3.38 -2.81
CA ALA A 23 7.99 -4.76 -2.31
C ALA A 23 9.31 -5.13 -1.61
N SER A 24 10.45 -4.74 -2.20
CA SER A 24 11.78 -4.94 -1.64
C SER A 24 11.94 -4.21 -0.30
N GLU A 25 11.51 -2.95 -0.21
CA GLU A 25 11.58 -2.15 1.03
C GLU A 25 10.67 -2.70 2.14
N LEU A 26 9.59 -3.39 1.76
CA LEU A 26 8.65 -4.05 2.66
C LEU A 26 9.08 -5.48 3.04
N GLY A 27 10.18 -5.99 2.46
CA GLY A 27 10.65 -7.35 2.71
C GLY A 27 9.69 -8.43 2.18
N MET A 28 8.95 -8.14 1.12
CA MET A 28 7.99 -9.08 0.51
C MET A 28 8.20 -9.25 -0.99
N SER A 29 7.55 -10.26 -1.58
CA SER A 29 7.59 -10.46 -3.03
C SER A 29 6.74 -9.41 -3.75
N ARG A 30 7.15 -9.06 -4.97
CA ARG A 30 6.36 -8.19 -5.87
C ARG A 30 4.96 -8.79 -6.14
N GLN A 31 4.86 -10.11 -6.24
CA GLN A 31 3.57 -10.79 -6.43
C GLN A 31 2.64 -10.56 -5.23
N SER A 32 3.16 -10.67 -4.01
CA SER A 32 2.40 -10.43 -2.78
C SER A 32 1.89 -8.99 -2.74
N LEU A 33 2.75 -8.01 -3.02
CA LEU A 33 2.35 -6.60 -3.09
C LEU A 33 1.26 -6.38 -4.16
N SER A 34 1.45 -6.93 -5.36
CA SER A 34 0.46 -6.82 -6.44
C SER A 34 -0.88 -7.45 -6.06
N GLN A 35 -0.88 -8.56 -5.30
CA GLN A 35 -2.11 -9.21 -4.87
C GLN A 35 -2.93 -8.30 -3.95
N TYR A 36 -2.27 -7.59 -3.04
CA TYR A 36 -2.91 -6.62 -2.15
C TYR A 36 -3.37 -5.35 -2.85
N ILE A 37 -2.66 -4.88 -3.87
CA ILE A 37 -3.03 -3.64 -4.57
C ILE A 37 -4.14 -3.88 -5.59
N THR A 38 -4.04 -4.94 -6.41
CA THR A 38 -4.88 -5.05 -7.63
C THR A 38 -5.88 -6.20 -7.64
N ARG A 39 -5.63 -7.29 -6.89
CA ARG A 39 -6.49 -8.47 -6.96
C ARG A 39 -7.51 -8.53 -5.83
N LYS A 40 -7.10 -8.14 -4.62
CA LYS A 40 -7.91 -8.26 -3.40
C LYS A 40 -7.62 -7.13 -2.39
N PRO A 41 -7.87 -5.87 -2.75
CA PRO A 41 -7.59 -4.73 -1.87
C PRO A 41 -8.39 -4.74 -0.57
N GLU A 42 -9.55 -5.38 -0.55
CA GLU A 42 -10.37 -5.59 0.65
C GLU A 42 -9.76 -6.59 1.64
N GLU A 43 -8.86 -7.47 1.19
CA GLU A 43 -8.14 -8.44 2.04
C GLU A 43 -6.81 -7.87 2.57
N ILE A 44 -6.45 -6.62 2.25
CA ILE A 44 -5.22 -6.03 2.76
C ILE A 44 -5.29 -5.90 4.29
N ARG A 45 -4.30 -6.47 4.97
CA ARG A 45 -4.19 -6.32 6.42
C ARG A 45 -3.71 -4.93 6.77
N LEU A 46 -4.26 -4.36 7.84
CA LEU A 46 -3.94 -2.99 8.30
C LEU A 46 -2.43 -2.77 8.47
N ASN A 47 -1.70 -3.76 9.01
CA ASN A 47 -0.26 -3.67 9.21
C ASN A 47 0.53 -3.57 7.88
N ILE A 48 0.03 -4.20 6.81
CA ILE A 48 0.64 -4.10 5.47
C ILE A 48 0.33 -2.74 4.87
N LEU A 49 -0.92 -2.28 4.98
CA LEU A 49 -1.32 -0.95 4.52
C LEU A 49 -0.47 0.14 5.19
N GLN A 50 -0.33 0.07 6.52
CA GLN A 50 0.49 1.00 7.29
C GLN A 50 1.95 0.96 6.81
N ALA A 51 2.54 -0.23 6.67
CA ALA A 51 3.93 -0.35 6.21
C ALA A 51 4.14 0.27 4.81
N VAL A 52 3.19 0.10 3.89
CA VAL A 52 3.24 0.74 2.56
C VAL A 52 3.21 2.26 2.72
N LEU A 53 2.27 2.80 3.50
CA LEU A 53 2.15 4.24 3.73
C LEU A 53 3.41 4.83 4.36
N ASP A 54 3.97 4.18 5.38
CA ASP A 54 5.21 4.61 6.04
C ASP A 54 6.38 4.70 5.04
N LYS A 55 6.49 3.75 4.10
CA LYS A 55 7.53 3.74 3.05
C LYS A 55 7.33 4.80 1.96
N LEU A 56 6.08 5.25 1.80
CA LEU A 56 5.72 6.34 0.91
C LEU A 56 5.79 7.70 1.62
N GLY A 57 6.05 7.75 2.93
CA GLY A 57 6.15 8.98 3.71
C GLY A 57 4.80 9.50 4.24
N TYR A 58 3.80 8.63 4.35
CA TYR A 58 2.45 8.96 4.85
C TYR A 58 2.18 8.28 6.19
N GLU A 59 1.35 8.91 7.02
CA GLU A 59 0.93 8.37 8.31
C GLU A 59 -0.54 7.92 8.25
N LEU A 60 -0.82 6.70 8.74
CA LEU A 60 -2.19 6.21 8.93
C LEU A 60 -2.71 6.63 10.31
N THR A 61 -3.77 7.44 10.35
CA THR A 61 -4.40 7.87 11.60
C THR A 61 -5.84 7.38 11.71
N LEU A 62 -6.24 6.98 12.92
CA LEU A 62 -7.62 6.64 13.26
C LEU A 62 -8.24 7.77 14.07
N LYS A 63 -9.32 8.37 13.58
CA LYS A 63 -10.10 9.36 14.31
C LYS A 63 -11.48 8.79 14.64
N LYS A 64 -11.85 8.85 15.92
CA LYS A 64 -13.21 8.55 16.38
C LYS A 64 -14.14 9.67 15.89
N LYS A 65 -15.29 9.30 15.35
CA LYS A 65 -16.37 10.25 15.01
C LYS A 65 -16.99 10.86 16.25
#